data_AF-A0A7W1T5D4-F1
#
_entry.id   AF-A0A7W1T5D4-F1
#
_cell.length_a   1.000
_cell.length_b   1.000
_cell.length_c   1.000
_cell.angle_alpha   90.00
_cell.angle_beta   90.00
_cell.angle_gamma   90.00
#
_symmetry.space_group_name_H-M   'P 1'
#
loop_
_entity.id
_entity.type
_entity.pdbx_description
1 polymer ?
#
loop_
_entity_poly.entity_id
_entity_poly.type
_entity_poly.pdbx_seq_one_letter_code
_entity_poly.pdbx_strand_id
1 'polypeptide(L)' 'MKITGSSSHVKFDLENGYAVKADGEMLVGGQFVVFKDSMKNWEPPHEDEKLSEAEVQEIIQQVKQNTNENTVQISFE' A
#
# COMPACT_ATOMS: atom_id res chain seq x y z
N MET A 1 -10.09 4.20 2.21
CA MET A 1 -8.87 3.40 2.46
C MET A 1 -8.13 4.01 3.64
N LYS A 2 -7.67 3.17 4.57
CA LYS A 2 -6.74 3.58 5.63
C LYS A 2 -5.34 3.09 5.29
N ILE A 3 -4.37 3.99 5.43
CA ILE A 3 -2.96 3.70 5.18
C ILE A 3 -2.23 3.78 6.51
N THR A 4 -1.62 2.67 6.92
CA THR A 4 -0.83 2.58 8.15
C THR A 4 0.52 1.96 7.83
N GLY A 5 1.55 2.24 8.62
CA GLY A 5 2.88 1.73 8.27
C GLY A 5 3.93 1.99 9.33
N SER A 6 5.11 1.49 9.05
CA SER A 6 6.35 1.73 9.78
C SER A 6 7.39 2.30 8.82
N SER A 7 8.66 2.37 9.23
CA SER A 7 9.74 2.82 8.35
C SER A 7 10.09 1.81 7.25
N SER A 8 9.61 0.56 7.33
CA SER A 8 9.99 -0.54 6.42
C SER A 8 8.82 -1.23 5.72
N HIS A 9 7.57 -0.86 6.04
CA HIS A 9 6.39 -1.42 5.38
C HIS A 9 5.20 -0.47 5.46
N VAL A 10 4.23 -0.68 4.58
CA VAL A 10 2.93 -0.04 4.60
C VAL A 10 1.83 -1.08 4.48
N LYS A 11 0.69 -0.82 5.09
CA LYS A 11 -0.54 -1.58 4.98
C LYS A 11 -1.63 -0.69 4.42
N PHE A 12 -2.24 -1.15 3.33
CA PHE A 12 -3.39 -0.52 2.68
C PHE A 12 -4.64 -1.31 3.06
N ASP A 13 -5.46 -0.74 3.93
CA ASP A 13 -6.76 -1.30 4.32
C ASP A 13 -7.85 -0.68 3.44
N LEU A 14 -8.49 -1.51 2.61
CA LEU A 14 -9.51 -1.09 1.66
C LEU A 14 -10.87 -0.80 2.31
N GLU A 15 -11.01 -1.04 3.62
CA GLU A 15 -12.23 -0.85 4.41
C GLU A 15 -13.43 -1.70 3.94
N ASN A 16 -13.16 -2.77 3.20
CA ASN A 16 -14.14 -3.74 2.70
C ASN A 16 -13.84 -5.18 3.15
N GLY A 17 -12.95 -5.37 4.13
CA GLY A 17 -12.45 -6.67 4.58
C GLY A 17 -11.13 -7.10 3.98
N TYR A 18 -10.68 -6.44 2.89
CA TYR A 18 -9.40 -6.69 2.26
C TYR A 18 -8.35 -5.67 2.70
N ALA A 19 -7.14 -6.17 2.95
CA ALA A 19 -5.97 -5.33 3.14
C ALA A 19 -4.75 -5.99 2.53
N VAL A 20 -3.79 -5.18 2.10
CA VAL A 20 -2.50 -5.69 1.60
C VAL A 20 -1.37 -5.01 2.36
N LYS A 21 -0.36 -5.80 2.73
CA LYS A 21 0.91 -5.30 3.26
C LYS A 21 1.95 -5.30 2.15
N ALA A 22 2.68 -4.21 2.05
CA ALA A 22 3.77 -4.03 1.10
C ALA A 22 5.04 -3.59 1.85
N ASP A 23 6.17 -4.13 1.44
CA ASP A 23 7.48 -3.67 1.88
C ASP A 23 7.82 -2.34 1.22
N GLY A 24 8.65 -1.56 1.89
CA GLY A 24 9.07 -0.26 1.39
C GLY A 24 10.07 0.43 2.31
N GLU A 25 10.35 1.69 2.02
CA GLU A 25 11.30 2.49 2.78
C GLU A 25 10.79 3.92 2.98
N MET A 26 10.91 4.39 4.23
CA MET A 26 10.71 5.80 4.54
C MET A 26 11.97 6.59 4.20
N LEU A 27 11.84 7.52 3.25
CA LEU A 27 12.88 8.45 2.84
C LEU A 27 12.88 9.73 3.68
N VAL A 28 14.03 10.42 3.66
CA VAL A 28 14.17 11.75 4.24
C VAL A 28 13.20 12.71 3.53
N GLY A 29 12.47 13.51 4.30
CA GLY A 29 11.49 14.47 3.75
C GLY A 29 10.04 13.98 3.75
N GLY A 30 9.74 12.86 4.41
CA GLY A 30 8.35 12.39 4.57
C GLY A 30 7.78 11.73 3.32
N GLN A 31 8.64 11.12 2.51
CA GLN A 31 8.25 10.29 1.37
C GLN A 31 8.43 8.81 1.75
N PHE A 32 7.50 7.97 1.34
CA PHE A 32 7.59 6.52 1.46
C PHE A 32 7.60 5.89 0.07
N VAL A 33 8.57 5.02 -0.20
CA VAL A 33 8.65 4.25 -1.43
C VAL A 33 8.15 2.84 -1.15
N VAL A 34 7.19 2.38 -1.93
CA VAL A 34 6.59 1.05 -1.83
C VAL A 34 7.12 0.18 -2.96
N PHE A 35 7.60 -1.01 -2.63
CA PHE A 35 8.04 -1.98 -3.64
C PHE A 35 6.82 -2.78 -4.12
N LYS A 36 6.34 -2.54 -5.35
CA LYS A 36 5.12 -3.18 -5.87
C LYS A 36 5.24 -4.70 -5.91
N ASP A 37 6.44 -5.21 -6.17
CA ASP A 37 6.72 -6.64 -6.22
C ASP A 37 6.49 -7.36 -4.87
N SER A 38 6.40 -6.62 -3.77
CA SER A 38 6.06 -7.17 -2.45
C SER A 38 4.54 -7.35 -2.25
N MET A 39 3.70 -6.71 -3.06
CA MET A 39 2.24 -6.80 -3.01
C MET A 39 1.75 -8.09 -3.68
N LYS A 40 1.87 -9.24 -2.98
CA LYS A 40 1.57 -10.56 -3.56
C LYS A 40 0.27 -11.19 -3.08
N ASN A 41 0.01 -11.09 -1.78
CA ASN A 41 -1.13 -11.73 -1.13
C ASN A 41 -1.90 -10.69 -0.32
N TRP A 42 -3.18 -10.96 -0.12
CA TRP A 42 -3.96 -10.24 0.86
C TRP A 42 -3.53 -10.61 2.29
N GLU A 43 -3.85 -9.73 3.22
CA GLU A 43 -3.76 -10.00 4.65
C GLU A 43 -4.92 -10.91 5.09
N PRO A 44 -4.79 -11.58 6.25
CA PRO A 44 -5.87 -12.39 6.78
C PRO A 44 -7.19 -11.61 6.92
N PRO A 45 -8.34 -12.25 6.62
CA PRO A 45 -8.55 -13.69 6.39
C PRO A 45 -8.49 -14.16 4.92
N HIS A 46 -7.92 -13.36 4.01
CA HIS A 46 -7.90 -13.62 2.57
C HIS A 46 -6.51 -14.05 2.06
N GLU A 47 -5.63 -14.54 2.93
CA GLU A 47 -4.21 -14.82 2.62
C GLU A 47 -3.99 -15.88 1.53
N ASP A 48 -4.99 -16.74 1.30
CA ASP A 48 -4.99 -17.77 0.25
C ASP A 48 -5.41 -17.22 -1.12
N GLU A 49 -5.98 -16.01 -1.16
CA GLU A 49 -6.36 -15.33 -2.39
C GLU A 49 -5.16 -14.56 -2.96
N LYS A 50 -4.88 -14.77 -4.25
CA LYS A 50 -3.78 -14.08 -4.93
C LYS A 50 -4.22 -12.66 -5.30
N LEU A 51 -3.40 -11.68 -4.93
CA LEU A 51 -3.58 -10.31 -5.38
C LEU A 51 -3.22 -10.22 -6.87
N SER A 52 -4.18 -9.79 -7.70
CA SER A 52 -3.99 -9.61 -9.13
C SER A 52 -3.31 -8.28 -9.44
N GLU A 53 -2.68 -8.21 -10.62
CA GLU A 53 -2.04 -6.96 -11.07
C GLU A 53 -3.06 -5.82 -11.25
N ALA A 54 -4.29 -6.13 -11.66
CA ALA A 54 -5.36 -5.15 -11.77
C ALA A 54 -5.73 -4.55 -10.40
N GLU A 55 -5.82 -5.38 -9.36
CA GLU A 55 -6.08 -4.92 -7.99
C GLU A 55 -4.91 -4.09 -7.45
N VAL A 56 -3.66 -4.49 -7.74
CA VAL A 56 -2.48 -3.67 -7.40
C VAL A 56 -2.59 -2.28 -8.03
N GLN A 57 -2.92 -2.19 -9.32
CA GLN A 57 -3.09 -0.90 -9.99
C GLN A 57 -4.24 -0.07 -9.40
N GLU A 58 -5.35 -0.71 -9.02
CA GLU A 58 -6.45 -0.03 -8.36
C GLU A 58 -6.05 0.55 -7.00
N ILE A 59 -5.33 -0.23 -6.18
CA ILE A 59 -4.79 0.22 -4.89
C ILE A 59 -3.86 1.43 -5.10
N ILE A 60 -2.93 1.35 -6.06
CA ILE A 60 -2.02 2.46 -6.39
C ILE A 60 -2.80 3.71 -6.76
N GLN A 61 -3.84 3.58 -7.58
CA GLN A 61 -4.67 4.70 -8.00
C GLN A 61 -5.41 5.32 -6.82
N GLN A 62 -6.01 4.50 -5.95
CA GLN A 62 -6.70 5.00 -4.77
C GLN A 62 -5.73 5.67 -3.80
N VAL A 63 -4.50 5.16 -3.62
CA VAL A 63 -3.49 5.81 -2.78
C VAL A 63 -3.16 7.20 -3.29
N LYS A 64 -2.91 7.34 -4.60
CA LYS A 64 -2.65 8.66 -5.22
C LYS A 64 -3.79 9.65 -5.04
N GLN A 65 -5.04 9.16 -4.98
CA GLN A 65 -6.22 10.00 -4.73
C GLN A 65 -6.40 10.38 -3.26
N ASN A 66 -5.90 9.56 -2.32
CA ASN A 66 -6.02 9.79 -0.89
C ASN A 66 -4.85 10.59 -0.30
N THR A 67 -3.69 10.62 -0.97
CA THR A 67 -2.54 11.44 -0.56
C THR A 67 -2.66 12.87 -1.08
N ASN A 68 -2.33 13.84 -0.23
CA ASN A 68 -2.17 15.26 -0.60
C ASN A 68 -0.85 15.82 -0.03
N GLU A 69 -0.53 17.07 -0.34
CA GLU A 69 0.72 17.74 0.05
C GLU A 69 1.00 17.77 1.57
N ASN A 70 -0.03 17.63 2.41
CA ASN A 70 0.08 17.64 3.88
C ASN A 70 0.19 16.23 4.48
N THR A 71 0.25 15.19 3.65
CA THR A 71 0.39 13.79 4.08
C THR A 71 1.72 13.23 3.62
N VAL A 72 2.13 12.09 4.20
CA VAL A 72 3.29 11.32 3.72
C VAL A 72 3.08 11.02 2.23
N GLN A 73 4.05 11.40 1.41
CA GLN A 73 3.99 11.16 -0.03
C GLN A 73 4.32 9.71 -0.31
N ILE A 74 3.40 8.96 -0.92
CA ILE A 74 3.62 7.55 -1.24
C ILE A 74 3.89 7.40 -2.73
N SER A 75 5.05 6.80 -3.03
CA SER A 75 5.49 6.47 -4.38
C SER A 75 5.67 4.97 -4.52
N PHE A 76 5.60 4.46 -5.74
CA PHE A 76 5.63 3.02 -5.99
C PHE A 76 6.70 2.69 -7.04
N GLU A 77 7.62 1.80 -6.69
CA GLU A 77 8.68 1.26 -7.57
C GLU A 77 8.35 -0.16 -8.03
#